data_AF-A0A2A4UYH2-F1
#
_entry.id   AF-A0A2A4UYH2-F1
#
_cell.length_a   1.000
_cell.length_b   1.000
_cell.length_c   1.000
_cell.angle_alpha   90.00
_cell.angle_beta   90.00
_cell.angle_gamma   90.00
#
_symmetry.space_group_name_H-M   'P 1'
#
loop_
_entity.id
_entity.type
_entity.pdbx_description
1 polymer ?
#
loop_
_entity_poly.entity_id
_entity_poly.type
_entity_poly.pdbx_seq_one_letter_code
_entity_poly.pdbx_strand_id
1 'polypeptide(L)'
;MIKAAQKMGISLENIKQAFATLPNKRTPTTKDWEKLSGYWQEELNARIAYLERLRDHLTRCIGCGCLSMKACPIYNAEDKVAAEGNGPVLLERDSKLKSN
;
A
#
# COMPACT_ATOMS: atom_id res chain seq x y z
N MET A 1 11.09 -2.02 -17.66
CA MET A 1 10.51 -2.81 -16.55
C MET A 1 11.15 -2.49 -15.20
N ILE A 2 12.43 -2.81 -14.95
CA ILE A 2 13.07 -2.60 -13.62
C ILE A 2 12.89 -1.17 -13.07
N LYS A 3 13.30 -0.14 -13.83
CA LYS A 3 13.15 1.26 -13.40
C LYS A 3 11.70 1.68 -13.18
N ALA A 4 10.76 1.11 -13.93
CA ALA A 4 9.33 1.39 -13.76
C ALA A 4 8.82 0.78 -12.44
N ALA A 5 9.17 -0.48 -12.15
CA ALA A 5 8.88 -1.13 -10.88
C ALA A 5 9.46 -0.37 -9.68
N GLN A 6 10.71 0.09 -9.78
CA GLN A 6 11.31 0.93 -8.74
C GLN A 6 10.57 2.25 -8.53
N LYS A 7 10.12 2.92 -9.61
CA LYS A 7 9.30 4.14 -9.51
C LYS A 7 7.93 3.89 -8.88
N MET A 8 7.38 2.69 -9.01
CA MET A 8 6.16 2.26 -8.31
C MET A 8 6.43 1.90 -6.83
N GLY A 9 7.68 1.96 -6.38
CA GLY A 9 8.08 1.69 -5.00
C GLY A 9 8.35 0.22 -4.71
N ILE A 10 8.53 -0.61 -5.74
CA ILE A 10 8.89 -2.03 -5.61
C ILE A 10 10.40 -2.14 -5.37
N SER A 11 10.80 -2.89 -4.33
CA SER A 11 12.20 -3.09 -3.98
C SER A 11 12.95 -3.92 -5.04
N LEU A 12 14.27 -3.76 -5.12
CA LEU A 12 15.10 -4.60 -6.00
C LEU A 12 15.01 -6.08 -5.66
N GLU A 13 14.85 -6.42 -4.37
CA GLU A 13 14.64 -7.80 -3.93
C GLU A 13 13.32 -8.37 -4.46
N ASN A 14 12.22 -7.61 -4.36
CA ASN A 14 10.93 -8.05 -4.89
C ASN A 14 10.95 -8.15 -6.43
N ILE A 15 11.67 -7.24 -7.11
CA ILE A 15 11.87 -7.32 -8.57
C ILE A 15 12.64 -8.58 -8.94
N LYS A 16 13.70 -8.91 -8.20
CA LYS A 16 14.49 -10.14 -8.39
C LYS A 16 13.62 -11.38 -8.19
N GLN A 17 12.79 -11.42 -7.15
CA GLN A 17 11.87 -12.52 -6.89
C GLN A 17 10.81 -12.67 -8.00
N ALA A 18 10.23 -11.55 -8.45
CA ALA A 18 9.30 -11.57 -9.57
C ALA A 18 9.95 -12.09 -10.85
N PHE A 19 11.19 -11.67 -11.13
CA PHE A 19 11.94 -12.11 -12.31
C PHE A 19 12.36 -13.59 -12.22
N ALA A 20 12.53 -14.14 -11.01
CA ALA A 20 12.77 -15.57 -10.82
C ALA A 20 11.56 -16.44 -11.25
N THR A 21 10.36 -15.87 -11.37
CA THR A 21 9.19 -16.57 -11.93
C THR A 21 9.19 -16.62 -13.46
N LEU A 22 10.07 -15.83 -14.13
CA LEU A 22 10.20 -15.86 -15.57
C LEU A 22 10.92 -17.14 -16.04
N PRO A 23 10.64 -17.60 -17.26
CA PRO A 23 11.29 -18.78 -17.82
C PRO A 23 12.82 -18.61 -17.92
N ASN A 24 13.56 -19.62 -17.47
CA ASN A 24 15.04 -19.58 -17.46
C ASN A 24 15.68 -20.09 -18.77
N LYS A 25 14.91 -20.77 -19.66
CA LYS A 25 15.43 -21.42 -20.88
C LYS A 25 14.80 -20.92 -22.18
N ARG A 26 14.06 -19.82 -22.11
CA ARG A 26 13.52 -19.12 -23.29
C ARG A 26 13.38 -17.65 -23.00
N THR A 27 13.41 -16.84 -24.04
CA THR A 27 13.05 -15.42 -23.94
C THR A 27 11.62 -15.31 -23.39
N PRO A 28 11.37 -14.46 -22.37
CA PRO A 28 10.02 -14.16 -21.91
C PRO A 28 9.15 -13.63 -23.06
N THR A 29 7.92 -14.15 -23.14
CA THR A 29 6.91 -13.75 -24.11
C THR A 29 6.10 -12.59 -23.56
N THR A 30 5.29 -11.95 -24.41
CA THR A 30 4.31 -10.95 -23.99
C THR A 30 3.42 -11.45 -22.85
N LYS A 31 2.96 -12.72 -22.90
CA LYS A 31 2.12 -13.32 -21.84
C LYS A 31 2.83 -13.43 -20.49
N ASP A 32 4.14 -13.73 -20.50
CA ASP A 32 4.92 -13.77 -19.25
C ASP A 32 5.06 -12.37 -18.64
N TRP A 33 5.27 -11.36 -19.50
CA TRP A 33 5.31 -9.97 -19.08
C TRP A 33 3.97 -9.45 -18.60
N GLU A 34 2.86 -9.81 -19.26
CA GLU A 34 1.50 -9.45 -18.85
C GLU A 34 1.19 -9.95 -17.43
N LYS A 35 1.50 -11.22 -17.15
CA LYS A 35 1.33 -11.80 -15.81
C LYS A 35 2.12 -11.02 -14.75
N LEU A 36 3.38 -10.71 -15.06
CA LEU A 36 4.26 -9.99 -14.14
C LEU A 36 3.83 -8.53 -13.94
N SER A 37 3.42 -7.85 -15.01
CA SER A 37 2.88 -6.48 -14.92
C SER A 37 1.53 -6.43 -14.20
N GLY A 38 0.70 -7.47 -14.32
CA GLY A 38 -0.58 -7.58 -13.61
C GLY A 38 -0.37 -7.58 -12.09
N TYR A 39 0.59 -8.38 -11.61
CA TYR A 39 0.96 -8.35 -10.19
C TYR A 39 1.41 -6.97 -9.72
N TRP A 40 2.26 -6.28 -10.49
CA TRP A 40 2.70 -4.92 -10.13
C TRP A 40 1.57 -3.89 -10.18
N GLN A 41 0.62 -4.05 -11.10
CA GLN A 41 -0.56 -3.20 -11.18
C GLN A 41 -1.44 -3.37 -9.93
N GLU A 42 -1.64 -4.60 -9.46
CA GLU A 42 -2.37 -4.89 -8.21
C GLU A 42 -1.70 -4.23 -7.00
N GLU A 43 -0.38 -4.40 -6.85
CA GLU A 43 0.40 -3.76 -5.79
C GLU A 43 0.32 -2.22 -5.84
N LEU A 44 0.41 -1.63 -7.04
CA LEU A 44 0.27 -0.20 -7.23
C LEU A 44 -1.13 0.29 -6.83
N ASN A 45 -2.17 -0.41 -7.25
CA ASN A 45 -3.56 -0.07 -6.91
C ASN A 45 -3.80 -0.15 -5.39
N ALA A 46 -3.28 -1.18 -4.73
CA ALA A 46 -3.37 -1.31 -3.28
C ALA A 46 -2.69 -0.11 -2.57
N ARG A 47 -1.52 0.31 -3.07
CA ARG A 47 -0.81 1.46 -2.53
C ARG A 47 -1.53 2.79 -2.78
N ILE A 48 -2.11 2.98 -3.97
CA ILE A 48 -2.94 4.15 -4.28
C ILE A 48 -4.12 4.23 -3.31
N ALA A 49 -4.89 3.15 -3.17
CA ALA A 49 -6.05 3.12 -2.28
C ALA A 49 -5.67 3.41 -0.82
N TYR A 50 -4.53 2.90 -0.36
CA TYR A 50 -3.99 3.23 0.96
C TYR A 50 -3.68 4.72 1.11
N LEU A 51 -2.98 5.31 0.12
CA LEU A 51 -2.60 6.72 0.15
C LEU A 51 -3.82 7.65 0.03
N GLU A 52 -4.83 7.29 -0.75
CA GLU A 52 -6.08 8.04 -0.85
C GLU A 52 -6.84 8.05 0.48
N ARG A 53 -6.95 6.90 1.16
CA ARG A 53 -7.54 6.84 2.51
C ARG A 53 -6.77 7.70 3.51
N LEU A 54 -5.44 7.62 3.49
CA LEU A 54 -4.59 8.42 4.35
C LEU A 54 -4.80 9.93 4.09
N ARG A 55 -4.86 10.35 2.83
CA ARG A 55 -5.18 11.74 2.43
C ARG A 55 -6.54 12.18 2.96
N ASP A 56 -7.56 11.33 2.84
CA ASP A 56 -8.91 11.65 3.28
C ASP A 56 -8.98 11.77 4.81
N HIS A 57 -8.24 10.93 5.54
CA HIS A 57 -8.08 11.06 7.00
C HIS A 57 -7.36 12.34 7.40
N LEU A 58 -6.26 12.71 6.74
CA LEU A 58 -5.55 13.96 7.02
C LEU A 58 -6.47 15.18 6.88
N THR A 59 -7.32 15.20 5.86
CA THR A 59 -8.32 16.26 5.67
C THR A 59 -9.29 16.35 6.85
N ARG A 60 -9.74 15.21 7.39
CA ARG A 60 -10.63 15.17 8.57
C ARG A 60 -9.93 15.62 9.85
N CYS A 61 -8.65 15.30 10.03
CA CYS A 61 -7.88 15.70 11.22
C CYS A 61 -7.59 17.22 11.23
N ILE A 62 -7.65 17.89 10.07
CA ILE A 62 -7.44 19.35 9.92
C ILE A 62 -8.77 20.14 9.94
N GLY A 63 -9.90 19.50 9.61
CA GLY A 63 -11.18 20.09 9.20
C GLY A 63 -12.01 20.94 10.19
N CYS A 64 -11.39 21.54 11.21
CA CYS A 64 -12.02 22.53 12.10
C CYS A 64 -11.19 23.82 12.24
N GLY A 65 -9.99 23.89 11.65
CA GLY A 65 -9.09 25.04 11.81
C GLY A 65 -8.35 25.09 13.16
N CYS A 66 -8.55 24.11 14.04
CA CYS A 66 -7.92 24.02 15.36
C CYS A 66 -6.94 22.84 15.52
N LEU A 67 -6.68 22.03 14.48
CA LEU A 67 -5.87 20.80 14.55
C LEU A 67 -6.37 19.82 15.63
N SER A 68 -7.69 19.61 15.72
CA SER A 68 -8.26 18.74 16.75
C SER A 68 -7.96 17.26 16.46
N MET A 69 -6.91 16.77 17.12
CA MET A 69 -6.57 15.34 17.17
C MET A 69 -7.70 14.48 17.75
N LYS A 70 -8.67 15.09 18.47
CA LYS A 70 -9.85 14.37 19.02
C LYS A 70 -10.78 13.83 17.94
N ALA A 71 -10.82 14.43 16.75
CA ALA A 71 -11.69 14.01 15.65
C ALA A 71 -10.97 13.12 14.62
N CYS A 72 -9.68 12.85 14.82
CA CYS A 72 -8.86 12.12 13.87
C CYS A 72 -9.08 10.59 14.04
N PRO A 73 -9.68 9.89 13.07
CA PRO A 73 -10.06 8.48 13.22
C PRO A 73 -8.87 7.52 13.34
N ILE A 74 -7.67 7.98 12.97
CA ILE A 74 -6.42 7.21 13.02
C ILE A 74 -5.49 7.65 14.16
N TYR A 75 -5.94 8.55 15.04
CA TYR A 75 -5.17 8.95 16.21
C TYR A 75 -5.33 7.93 17.35
N ASN A 76 -4.21 7.35 17.76
CA ASN A 76 -4.15 6.37 18.85
C ASN A 76 -3.61 7.04 20.12
N ALA A 77 -4.50 7.69 20.88
CA ALA A 77 -4.13 8.33 22.15
C ALA A 77 -3.63 7.30 23.16
N GLU A 78 -2.49 7.57 23.80
CA GLU A 78 -1.90 6.72 24.85
C GLU A 78 -1.63 5.27 24.39
N ASP A 79 -1.47 5.06 23.09
CA ASP A 79 -1.19 3.76 22.49
C ASP A 79 -2.21 2.65 22.83
N LYS A 80 -3.49 3.02 22.97
CA LYS A 80 -4.58 2.13 23.41
C LYS A 80 -4.74 0.83 22.61
N VAL A 81 -4.36 0.81 21.34
CA VAL A 81 -4.44 -0.40 20.49
C VAL A 81 -3.12 -1.16 20.34
N ALA A 82 -2.11 -0.89 21.18
CA ALA A 82 -0.80 -1.58 21.13
C ALA A 82 -0.91 -3.11 21.21
N ALA A 83 -1.85 -3.62 22.01
CA ALA A 83 -2.07 -5.05 22.18
C ALA A 83 -2.60 -5.74 20.91
N GLU A 84 -3.15 -4.99 19.96
CA GLU A 84 -3.72 -5.52 18.72
C GLU A 84 -2.67 -5.70 17.61
N GLY A 85 -1.52 -5.07 17.74
CA GLY A 85 -0.42 -5.21 16.79
C GLY A 85 0.49 -3.99 16.71
N ASN A 86 1.58 -4.15 15.97
CA ASN A 86 2.53 -3.07 15.70
C ASN A 86 2.09 -2.26 14.47
N GLY A 87 2.44 -0.97 14.43
CA GLY A 87 2.20 -0.11 13.27
C GLY A 87 0.85 0.61 13.30
N PRO A 88 0.33 1.04 12.14
CA PRO A 88 -0.84 1.92 12.06
C PRO A 88 -2.17 1.15 12.16
N VAL A 89 -2.39 0.45 13.27
CA VAL A 89 -3.53 -0.46 13.51
C VAL A 89 -4.89 0.15 13.16
N LEU A 90 -5.15 1.40 13.56
CA LEU A 90 -6.42 2.09 13.30
C LEU A 90 -6.65 2.38 11.80
N LEU A 91 -5.59 2.72 11.06
CA LEU A 91 -5.65 2.98 9.62
C LEU A 91 -5.87 1.67 8.83
N GLU A 92 -5.23 0.59 9.26
CA GLU A 92 -5.39 -0.73 8.64
C GLU A 92 -6.78 -1.33 8.91
N ARG A 93 -7.37 -1.07 10.08
CA ARG A 93 -8.75 -1.48 10.39
C ARG A 93 -9.76 -0.80 9.48
N ASP A 94 -9.67 0.52 9.31
CA ASP A 94 -10.54 1.26 8.38
C ASP A 94 -10.39 0.75 6.94
N SER A 95 -9.15 0.45 6.54
CA SER A 95 -8.85 -0.11 5.23
C SER A 95 -9.54 -1.46 4.99
N LYS A 96 -9.59 -2.34 6.01
CA LYS A 96 -10.26 -3.65 5.92
C LYS A 96 -11.79 -3.53 5.93
N LEU A 97 -12.35 -2.61 6.70
CA LEU A 97 -13.80 -2.41 6.80
C LEU A 97 -14.44 -1.88 5.51
N LYS A 98 -13.68 -1.15 4.67
CA LYS A 98 -14.16 -0.62 3.38
C LYS A 98 -13.87 -1.51 2.17
N SER A 99 -13.13 -2.60 2.36
CA SER A 99 -12.81 -3.57 1.31
C SER A 99 -13.72 -4.82 1.36
N ASN A 100 -14.62 -4.90 2.34
CA ASN A 100 -15.75 -5.84 2.43
C ASN A 100 -17.05 -5.13 2.02
#